data_AF-A0A6S7K6J7-F1
#
_entry.id   AF-A0A6S7K6J7-F1
#
_cell.length_a   1.000
_cell.length_b   1.000
_cell.length_c   1.000
_cell.angle_alpha   90.00
_cell.angle_beta   90.00
_cell.angle_gamma   90.00
#
_symmetry.space_group_name_H-M   'P 1'
#
loop_
_entity.id
_entity.type
_entity.pdbx_description
1 polymer ?
#
loop_
_entity_poly.entity_id
_entity_poly.type
_entity_poly.pdbx_seq_one_letter_code
_entity_poly.pdbx_strand_id
1 'polypeptide(L)'
;MVEYQFDKKSHPFTITSHGNQKKANTCSSYRRTQPSTLNKLKAELVTSHPRKATDSVSEQVGGIIHGRSASAWPRNVTQAYNLNNTSSKTPVVSINHRSDDPYLSLVMLCKEQEKDGKTAYVRKVICAPEPIVLLMKDEQLDDIAKFCTNKAHF
;
A
#
# COMPACT_ATOMS: atom_id res chain seq x y z
N MET A 1 -1.90 -24.17 -39.22
CA MET A 1 -3.27 -23.64 -39.40
C MET A 1 -4.13 -24.41 -38.42
N VAL A 2 -4.76 -23.72 -37.46
CA VAL A 2 -5.57 -24.37 -36.41
C VAL A 2 -7.02 -24.02 -36.69
N GLU A 3 -7.80 -25.01 -37.11
CA GLU A 3 -9.25 -24.87 -37.26
C GLU A 3 -9.93 -25.42 -36.00
N TYR A 4 -10.79 -24.59 -35.39
CA TYR A 4 -11.59 -25.00 -34.25
C TYR A 4 -12.91 -25.60 -34.76
N GLN A 5 -13.03 -26.93 -34.71
CA GLN A 5 -14.29 -27.64 -34.92
C GLN A 5 -15.03 -27.79 -33.59
N PHE A 6 -16.20 -27.16 -33.49
CA PHE A 6 -17.11 -27.34 -32.36
C PHE A 6 -18.24 -28.28 -32.78
N ASP A 7 -18.26 -29.49 -32.25
CA ASP A 7 -19.26 -30.54 -32.56
C ASP A 7 -20.68 -30.22 -32.03
N LYS A 8 -20.84 -29.14 -31.27
CA LYS A 8 -22.10 -28.79 -30.61
C LYS A 8 -22.73 -27.56 -31.24
N LYS A 9 -24.07 -27.57 -31.34
CA LYS A 9 -24.86 -26.42 -31.78
C LYS A 9 -24.57 -25.22 -30.86
N SER A 10 -24.34 -24.06 -31.47
CA SER A 10 -24.21 -22.79 -30.74
C SER A 10 -25.41 -22.61 -29.81
N HIS A 11 -25.15 -22.37 -28.53
CA HIS A 11 -26.17 -22.10 -27.54
C HIS A 11 -25.79 -20.83 -26.77
N PRO A 12 -26.77 -19.99 -26.39
CA PRO A 12 -26.49 -18.87 -25.52
C PRO A 12 -25.94 -19.40 -24.19
N PHE A 13 -24.92 -18.74 -23.65
CA PHE A 13 -24.49 -18.97 -22.28
C PHE A 13 -24.90 -17.76 -21.44
N THR A 14 -25.52 -18.03 -20.31
CA THR A 14 -25.85 -17.00 -19.33
C THR A 14 -24.68 -16.89 -18.37
N ILE A 15 -24.06 -15.71 -18.31
CA ILE A 15 -23.02 -15.42 -17.32
C ILE A 15 -23.73 -15.28 -15.97
N THR A 16 -23.60 -16.29 -15.10
CA THR A 16 -24.11 -16.22 -13.74
C THR A 16 -23.29 -15.23 -12.92
N SER A 17 -23.96 -14.41 -12.09
CA SER A 17 -23.30 -13.50 -11.15
C SER A 17 -22.47 -14.26 -10.12
N HIS A 18 -21.30 -13.73 -9.75
CA HIS A 18 -20.46 -14.31 -8.71
C HIS A 18 -21.16 -14.27 -7.34
N GLY A 19 -20.98 -15.29 -6.48
CA GLY A 19 -21.75 -15.50 -5.25
C GLY A 19 -21.73 -14.36 -4.21
N ASN A 20 -20.83 -13.39 -4.35
CA ASN A 20 -20.77 -12.19 -3.51
C ASN A 20 -21.51 -10.96 -4.10
N GLN A 21 -22.16 -11.09 -5.25
CA GLN A 21 -22.88 -9.98 -5.88
C GLN A 21 -24.31 -9.88 -5.34
N LYS A 22 -24.60 -8.80 -4.61
CA LYS A 22 -25.91 -8.55 -3.99
C LYS A 22 -26.99 -8.05 -4.96
N LYS A 23 -26.67 -7.72 -6.22
CA LYS A 23 -27.64 -7.24 -7.23
C LYS A 23 -27.25 -7.71 -8.64
N ALA A 24 -28.07 -8.57 -9.23
CA ALA A 24 -27.86 -9.11 -10.58
C ALA A 24 -27.94 -8.04 -11.70
N ASN A 25 -28.70 -6.96 -11.47
CA ASN A 25 -29.04 -5.98 -12.52
C ASN A 25 -28.30 -4.64 -12.45
N THR A 26 -27.40 -4.44 -11.48
CA THR A 26 -26.72 -3.14 -11.27
C THR A 26 -25.22 -3.17 -11.58
N CYS A 27 -24.67 -4.33 -11.95
CA CYS A 27 -23.24 -4.51 -12.06
C CYS A 27 -22.81 -4.50 -13.53
N SER A 28 -22.17 -3.39 -13.94
CA SER A 28 -21.37 -3.37 -15.16
C SER A 28 -20.32 -4.48 -15.08
N SER A 29 -20.20 -5.29 -16.13
CA SER A 29 -19.20 -6.35 -16.20
C SER A 29 -17.81 -5.78 -15.95
N TYR A 30 -16.96 -6.55 -15.26
CA TYR A 30 -15.59 -6.10 -15.02
C TYR A 30 -14.88 -5.89 -16.36
N ARG A 31 -14.57 -4.62 -16.67
CA ARG A 31 -13.78 -4.24 -17.85
C ARG A 31 -12.36 -3.88 -17.45
N ARG A 32 -11.37 -4.56 -18.00
CA ARG A 32 -9.96 -4.21 -17.80
C ARG A 32 -9.65 -2.85 -18.45
N THR A 33 -9.02 -1.96 -17.71
CA THR A 33 -8.50 -0.68 -18.23
C THR A 33 -7.14 -0.89 -18.90
N GLN A 34 -6.84 -0.11 -19.94
CA GLN A 34 -5.56 -0.19 -20.63
C GLN A 34 -4.40 0.19 -19.69
N PRO A 35 -3.22 -0.45 -19.82
CA PRO A 35 -2.04 -0.10 -19.03
C PRO A 35 -1.61 1.36 -19.20
N SER A 36 -1.72 1.90 -20.41
CA SER A 36 -1.43 3.30 -20.73
C SER A 36 -2.27 4.26 -19.87
N THR A 37 -3.59 4.04 -19.81
CA THR A 37 -4.53 4.81 -18.99
C THR A 37 -4.23 4.67 -17.51
N LEU A 38 -3.89 3.46 -17.04
CA LEU A 38 -3.50 3.23 -15.65
C LEU A 38 -2.24 4.01 -15.27
N ASN A 39 -1.25 4.06 -16.14
CA ASN A 39 -0.01 4.80 -15.89
C ASN A 39 -0.26 6.32 -15.82
N LYS A 40 -1.08 6.86 -16.73
CA LYS A 40 -1.52 8.27 -16.67
C LYS A 40 -2.26 8.57 -15.36
N LEU A 41 -3.17 7.68 -14.96
CA LEU A 41 -3.92 7.83 -13.71
C LEU A 41 -2.99 7.79 -12.48
N LYS A 42 -1.98 6.92 -12.47
CA LYS A 42 -0.98 6.89 -11.39
C LYS A 42 -0.17 8.18 -11.33
N ALA A 43 0.19 8.77 -12.46
CA ALA A 43 0.92 10.04 -12.51
C ALA A 43 0.08 11.19 -11.94
N GLU A 44 -1.19 11.32 -12.36
CA GLU A 44 -2.11 12.35 -11.86
C GLU A 44 -2.47 12.17 -10.37
N LEU A 45 -2.44 10.94 -9.87
CA LEU A 45 -2.69 10.65 -8.45
C LEU A 45 -1.57 11.12 -7.53
N VAL A 46 -0.36 11.40 -8.04
CA VAL A 46 0.73 11.97 -7.24
C VAL A 46 0.41 13.41 -6.85
N THR A 47 -0.26 14.15 -7.73
CA THR A 47 -0.50 15.59 -7.57
C THR A 47 -1.94 15.92 -7.15
N SER A 48 -2.90 15.05 -7.46
CA SER A 48 -4.33 15.37 -7.34
C SER A 48 -5.15 14.31 -6.61
N HIS A 49 -6.28 14.75 -6.05
CA HIS A 49 -7.23 13.88 -5.36
C HIS A 49 -7.87 12.87 -6.34
N PRO A 50 -8.19 11.62 -5.95
CA PRO A 50 -8.64 10.57 -6.86
C PRO A 50 -9.78 10.93 -7.80
N ARG A 51 -10.74 11.76 -7.34
CA ARG A 51 -11.84 12.25 -8.18
C ARG A 51 -11.36 13.23 -9.26
N LYS A 52 -10.47 14.16 -8.92
CA LYS A 52 -9.87 15.09 -9.89
C LYS A 52 -8.96 14.35 -10.87
N ALA A 53 -8.20 13.38 -10.39
CA ALA A 53 -7.34 12.55 -11.23
C ALA A 53 -8.15 11.76 -12.27
N THR A 54 -9.31 11.20 -11.89
CA THR A 54 -10.17 10.48 -12.85
C THR A 54 -10.74 11.40 -13.90
N ASP A 55 -11.18 12.59 -13.50
CA ASP A 55 -11.78 13.56 -14.41
C ASP A 55 -10.74 14.08 -15.40
N SER A 56 -9.55 14.46 -14.91
CA SER A 56 -8.43 14.92 -15.75
C SER A 56 -7.99 13.86 -16.77
N VAL A 57 -7.82 12.60 -16.36
CA VAL A 57 -7.46 11.52 -17.30
C VAL A 57 -8.58 11.29 -18.31
N SER A 58 -9.84 11.43 -17.93
CA SER A 58 -10.96 11.30 -18.85
C SER A 58 -10.99 12.43 -19.89
N GLU A 59 -10.69 13.66 -19.48
CA GLU A 59 -10.55 14.82 -20.37
C GLU A 59 -9.37 14.67 -21.33
N GLN A 60 -8.23 14.15 -20.86
CA GLN A 60 -7.03 13.90 -21.68
C GLN A 60 -7.24 12.85 -22.79
N VAL A 61 -8.09 11.84 -22.55
CA VAL A 61 -8.45 10.85 -23.58
C VAL A 61 -9.38 11.47 -24.62
N GLY A 62 -10.09 12.54 -24.24
CA GLY A 62 -11.14 13.14 -25.03
C GLY A 62 -12.45 12.36 -24.95
N GLY A 63 -13.50 12.94 -25.53
CA GLY A 63 -14.81 12.31 -25.63
C GLY A 63 -14.80 11.04 -26.50
N ILE A 64 -15.99 10.51 -26.78
CA ILE A 64 -16.20 9.25 -27.53
C ILE A 64 -15.45 9.20 -28.86
N ILE A 65 -15.24 10.35 -29.51
CA ILE A 65 -14.55 10.46 -30.81
C ILE A 65 -13.08 10.02 -30.73
N HIS A 66 -12.41 10.23 -29.61
CA HIS A 66 -10.96 10.03 -29.48
C HIS A 66 -10.56 8.73 -28.79
N GLY A 67 -11.44 8.13 -28.00
CA GLY A 67 -11.13 6.87 -27.33
C GLY A 67 -11.39 5.65 -28.22
N ARG A 68 -10.31 4.99 -28.62
CA ARG A 68 -10.33 3.78 -29.47
C ARG A 68 -11.08 2.59 -28.87
N SER A 69 -11.23 2.56 -27.55
CA SER A 69 -11.94 1.49 -26.85
C SER A 69 -12.43 1.98 -25.50
N ALA A 70 -13.45 1.33 -24.96
CA ALA A 70 -13.96 1.65 -23.64
C ALA A 70 -12.91 1.44 -22.51
N SER A 71 -11.86 0.66 -22.77
CA SER A 71 -10.73 0.47 -21.85
C SER A 71 -9.74 1.66 -21.83
N ALA A 72 -9.87 2.63 -22.74
CA ALA A 72 -9.04 3.82 -22.80
C ALA A 72 -9.33 4.82 -21.67
N TRP A 73 -10.51 4.75 -21.04
CA TRP A 73 -10.90 5.61 -19.92
C TRP A 73 -10.71 4.92 -18.56
N PRO A 74 -10.52 5.70 -17.48
CA PRO A 74 -10.63 5.19 -16.12
C PRO A 74 -11.99 4.52 -15.91
N ARG A 75 -12.02 3.40 -15.17
CA ARG A 75 -13.26 2.64 -14.97
C ARG A 75 -14.23 3.40 -14.06
N ASN A 76 -13.73 3.86 -12.93
CA ASN A 76 -14.48 4.58 -11.91
C ASN A 76 -13.52 5.24 -10.91
N VAL A 77 -14.05 6.11 -10.05
CA VAL A 77 -13.26 6.76 -9.00
C VAL A 77 -12.71 5.73 -8.00
N THR A 78 -13.42 4.62 -7.76
CA THR A 78 -12.96 3.53 -6.89
C THR A 78 -11.62 2.93 -7.37
N GLN A 79 -11.41 2.85 -8.68
CA GLN A 79 -10.13 2.40 -9.24
C GLN A 79 -8.99 3.33 -8.80
N ALA A 80 -9.21 4.64 -8.81
CA ALA A 80 -8.24 5.63 -8.38
C ALA A 80 -7.96 5.56 -6.87
N TYR A 81 -9.00 5.39 -6.04
CA TYR A 81 -8.83 5.15 -4.60
C TYR A 81 -8.03 3.88 -4.31
N ASN A 82 -8.35 2.78 -4.99
CA ASN A 82 -7.64 1.53 -4.83
C ASN A 82 -6.16 1.66 -5.23
N LEU A 83 -5.89 2.34 -6.34
CA LEU A 83 -4.52 2.59 -6.79
C LEU A 83 -3.75 3.45 -5.79
N ASN A 84 -4.36 4.50 -5.27
CA ASN A 84 -3.74 5.37 -4.26
C ASN A 84 -3.40 4.59 -2.97
N ASN A 85 -4.33 3.76 -2.50
CA ASN A 85 -4.15 2.92 -1.31
C ASN A 85 -3.14 1.77 -1.51
N THR A 86 -2.84 1.39 -2.76
CA THR A 86 -1.80 0.40 -3.05
C THR A 86 -0.42 1.04 -3.25
N SER A 87 -0.37 2.27 -3.76
CA SER A 87 0.89 3.01 -3.91
C SER A 87 1.48 3.40 -2.56
N SER A 88 0.66 3.67 -1.54
CA SER A 88 1.11 3.86 -0.15
C SER A 88 1.66 2.58 0.50
N LYS A 89 1.51 1.41 -0.13
CA LYS A 89 1.96 0.10 0.38
C LYS A 89 3.23 -0.42 -0.30
N THR A 90 3.84 0.34 -1.21
CA THR A 90 5.17 -0.05 -1.71
C THR A 90 6.20 0.15 -0.60
N PRO A 91 6.99 -0.88 -0.24
CA PRO A 91 7.95 -0.83 0.85
C PRO A 91 9.23 -0.13 0.40
N VAL A 92 9.11 1.08 -0.12
CA VAL A 92 10.26 1.99 -0.11
C VAL A 92 10.25 2.57 1.28
N VAL A 93 11.11 1.99 2.13
CA VAL A 93 11.42 2.44 3.49
C VAL A 93 11.98 3.86 3.38
N SER A 94 11.08 4.83 3.19
CA SER A 94 11.37 6.23 3.45
C SER A 94 11.19 6.38 4.95
N ILE A 95 12.27 6.78 5.61
CA ILE A 95 12.38 6.99 7.07
C ILE A 95 11.31 7.98 7.60
N ASN A 96 10.62 8.69 6.69
CA ASN A 96 9.61 9.69 7.02
C ASN A 96 8.15 9.21 6.86
N HIS A 97 7.91 7.99 6.40
CA HIS A 97 6.58 7.40 6.49
C HIS A 97 6.47 6.65 7.80
N ARG A 98 5.61 7.16 8.69
CA ARG A 98 5.06 6.40 9.82
C ARG A 98 4.67 5.02 9.29
N SER A 99 5.49 4.01 9.57
CA SER A 99 5.08 2.63 9.37
C SER A 99 3.79 2.46 10.17
N ASP A 100 2.76 1.90 9.56
CA ASP A 100 1.53 1.54 10.28
C ASP A 100 1.84 0.62 11.48
N ASP A 101 3.02 -0.02 11.48
CA ASP A 101 3.56 -0.79 12.59
C ASP A 101 4.51 0.05 13.48
N PRO A 102 4.13 0.38 14.72
CA PRO A 102 4.97 1.12 15.67
C PRO A 102 6.14 0.29 16.24
N TYR A 103 6.09 -1.05 16.21
CA TYR A 103 7.22 -1.87 16.66
C TYR A 103 8.33 -1.90 15.61
N LEU A 104 7.95 -1.97 14.33
CA LEU A 104 8.91 -1.95 13.24
C LEU A 104 9.72 -0.65 13.22
N SER A 105 9.09 0.50 13.47
CA SER A 105 9.79 1.79 13.54
C SER A 105 10.80 1.83 14.69
N LEU A 106 10.45 1.31 15.87
CA LEU A 106 11.36 1.23 17.00
C LEU A 106 12.56 0.32 16.72
N VAL A 107 12.35 -0.82 16.05
CA VAL A 107 13.45 -1.73 15.65
C VAL A 107 14.39 -1.04 14.66
N MET A 108 13.85 -0.30 13.69
CA MET A 108 14.66 0.45 12.73
C MET A 108 15.47 1.55 13.42
N LEU A 109 14.83 2.34 14.29
CA LEU A 109 15.50 3.38 15.07
C LEU A 109 16.60 2.81 15.96
N CYS A 110 16.36 1.66 16.60
CA CYS A 110 17.38 0.97 17.41
C CYS A 110 18.62 0.64 16.58
N LYS A 111 18.45 0.11 15.36
CA LYS A 111 19.57 -0.25 14.46
C LYS A 111 20.31 0.97 13.90
N GLU A 112 19.60 2.06 13.66
CA GLU A 112 20.22 3.31 13.20
C GLU A 112 21.06 3.94 14.32
N GLN A 113 20.50 3.99 15.53
CA GLN A 113 21.15 4.57 16.71
C GLN A 113 22.29 3.70 17.24
N GLU A 114 22.28 2.38 17.00
CA GLU A 114 23.39 1.48 17.34
C GLU A 114 24.71 1.88 16.64
N LYS A 115 24.64 2.61 15.52
CA LYS A 115 25.84 3.12 14.83
C LYS A 115 26.54 4.23 15.62
N ASP A 116 25.78 5.06 16.33
CA ASP A 116 26.29 6.19 17.12
C ASP A 116 25.91 6.02 18.59
N GLY A 117 26.68 5.20 19.31
CA GLY A 117 26.37 4.82 20.69
C GLY A 117 26.23 5.98 21.70
N LYS A 118 26.78 7.17 21.40
CA LYS A 118 26.68 8.38 22.24
C LYS A 118 25.35 9.14 22.11
N THR A 119 24.66 8.97 20.99
CA THR A 119 23.37 9.66 20.72
C THR A 119 22.19 8.68 20.79
N ALA A 120 22.47 7.39 21.02
CA ALA A 120 21.47 6.35 21.09
C ALA A 120 20.55 6.52 22.30
N TYR A 121 19.25 6.64 22.03
CA TYR A 121 18.20 6.69 23.04
C TYR A 121 17.44 5.35 23.11
N VAL A 122 17.18 4.73 21.95
CA VAL A 122 16.62 3.39 21.84
C VAL A 122 17.76 2.38 21.91
N ARG A 123 17.92 1.71 23.05
CA ARG A 123 19.04 0.79 23.31
C ARG A 123 18.75 -0.65 22.94
N LYS A 124 17.52 -1.09 23.15
CA LYS A 124 17.12 -2.47 22.88
C LYS A 124 15.63 -2.56 22.61
N VAL A 125 15.28 -3.34 21.60
CA VAL A 125 13.90 -3.71 21.29
C VAL A 125 13.82 -5.23 21.23
N ILE A 126 13.02 -5.83 22.09
CA ILE A 126 12.71 -7.26 22.12
C ILE A 126 11.23 -7.38 21.76
N CYS A 127 10.89 -8.18 20.75
CA CYS A 127 9.50 -8.31 20.30
C CYS A 127 8.78 -9.55 20.84
N ALA A 128 9.51 -10.56 21.35
CA ALA A 128 8.93 -11.83 21.83
C ALA A 128 9.73 -12.36 23.03
N PRO A 129 9.09 -13.05 24.00
CA PRO A 129 7.67 -13.41 24.07
C PRO A 129 6.74 -12.25 24.45
N GLU A 130 7.25 -11.24 25.16
CA GLU A 130 6.56 -9.97 25.42
C GLU A 130 7.41 -8.81 24.89
N PRO A 131 6.79 -7.77 24.32
CA PRO A 131 7.51 -6.65 23.77
C PRO A 131 8.14 -5.80 24.88
N ILE A 132 9.47 -5.70 24.88
CA ILE A 132 10.24 -4.88 25.82
C ILE A 132 11.09 -3.89 25.03
N VAL A 133 11.00 -2.62 25.40
CA VAL A 133 11.78 -1.53 24.80
C VAL A 133 12.56 -0.82 25.89
N LEU A 134 13.88 -0.73 25.73
CA LEU A 134 14.77 0.00 26.63
C LEU A 134 15.09 1.37 26.03
N LEU A 135 14.57 2.42 26.67
CA LEU A 135 14.75 3.82 26.28
C LEU A 135 15.55 4.54 27.37
N MET A 136 16.79 4.92 27.07
CA MET A 136 17.67 5.53 28.06
C MET A 136 18.83 6.29 27.42
N LYS A 137 19.23 7.38 28.07
CA LYS A 137 20.48 8.10 27.78
C LYS A 137 21.67 7.43 28.49
N ASP A 138 22.89 7.75 28.05
CA ASP A 138 24.12 7.26 28.69
C ASP A 138 24.18 7.63 30.18
N GLU A 139 23.77 8.86 30.55
CA GLU A 139 23.73 9.30 31.95
C GLU A 139 22.86 8.38 32.82
N GLN A 140 21.71 7.96 32.28
CA GLN A 140 20.79 7.07 32.99
C GLN A 140 21.34 5.63 33.08
N LEU A 141 22.10 5.19 32.07
CA LEU A 141 22.82 3.91 32.10
C LEU A 141 23.88 3.92 33.21
N ASP A 142 24.66 5.00 33.29
CA ASP A 142 25.70 5.17 34.29
C ASP A 142 25.13 5.25 35.71
N ASP A 143 23.99 5.92 35.88
CA ASP A 143 23.31 5.98 37.17
C ASP A 143 22.78 4.62 37.60
N ILE A 144 22.18 3.85 36.69
CA ILE A 144 21.77 2.46 36.98
C ILE A 144 22.98 1.62 37.37
N ALA A 145 24.10 1.75 36.66
CA ALA A 145 25.33 1.05 37.01
C ALA A 145 25.82 1.46 38.42
N LYS A 146 25.87 2.74 38.74
CA LYS A 146 26.38 3.24 40.04
C LYS A 146 25.46 2.88 41.20
N PHE A 147 24.15 3.08 41.06
CA PHE A 147 23.19 2.94 42.16
C PHE A 147 22.62 1.53 42.29
N CYS A 148 22.41 0.81 41.18
CA CYS A 148 21.77 -0.51 41.21
C CYS A 148 22.76 -1.68 41.23
N THR A 149 24.08 -1.45 41.12
CA THR A 149 25.09 -2.53 41.17
C THR A 149 26.07 -2.42 42.34
N ASN A 150 25.90 -1.42 43.22
CA ASN A 150 26.74 -1.28 44.41
C ASN A 150 26.44 -2.40 45.42
N LYS A 151 27.40 -3.30 45.61
CA LYS A 151 27.34 -4.43 46.56
C LYS A 151 27.20 -3.98 48.02
N ALA A 152 27.45 -2.72 48.34
CA ALA A 152 27.33 -2.20 49.70
C ALA A 152 25.87 -1.90 50.11
N HIS A 153 24.94 -1.82 49.15
CA HIS A 153 23.54 -1.44 49.37
C HIS A 153 22.53 -2.57 49.10
N PHE A 154 23.02 -3.80 48.88
CA PHE A 154 22.23 -5.03 48.72
C PHE A 154 22.61 -6.08 49.75
#